data_AF-A0A174UKF4-F1
#
_entry.id   AF-A0A174UKF4-F1
#
_cell.length_a   1.000
_cell.length_b   1.000
_cell.length_c   1.000
_cell.angle_alpha   90.00
_cell.angle_beta   90.00
_cell.angle_gamma   90.00
#
_symmetry.space_group_name_H-M   'P 1'
#
loop_
_entity.id
_entity.type
_entity.pdbx_description
1 polymer ?
#
loop_
_entity_poly.entity_id
_entity_poly.type
_entity_poly.pdbx_seq_one_letter_code
_entity_poly.pdbx_strand_id
1 'polypeptide(L)'
;MELDYKAIGKRIKIARIKKNLTQEAIADKIGITPQHVSNIETGNASVSLTTLVAIANTLTVSVNDLLCDTVLISKAVFEKEAKELFEDCNEYEIRVLVDVLKATKQSLRTVKLFEDKIEDNR
;
A
#
# COMPACT_ATOMS: atom_id res chain seq x y z
N MET A 1 4.46 -10.88 15.22
CA MET A 1 3.87 -10.21 14.06
C MET A 1 4.99 -9.47 13.37
N GLU A 2 5.31 -9.87 12.14
CA GLU A 2 6.41 -9.30 11.36
C GLU A 2 5.85 -8.24 10.40
N LEU A 3 6.45 -7.06 10.36
CA LEU A 3 6.03 -5.97 9.47
C LEU A 3 6.73 -6.13 8.12
N ASP A 4 5.97 -6.06 7.02
CA ASP A 4 6.55 -6.01 5.67
C ASP A 4 7.06 -4.59 5.36
N TYR A 5 8.31 -4.32 5.76
CA TYR A 5 8.98 -3.04 5.50
C TYR A 5 9.16 -2.73 4.01
N LYS A 6 9.17 -3.75 3.14
CA LYS A 6 9.30 -3.55 1.70
C LYS A 6 7.99 -3.01 1.11
N ALA A 7 6.85 -3.52 1.59
CA ALA A 7 5.54 -2.99 1.22
C ALA A 7 5.32 -1.57 1.77
N ILE A 8 5.69 -1.33 3.05
CA ILE A 8 5.63 0.01 3.66
C ILE A 8 6.49 1.01 2.89
N GLY A 9 7.74 0.65 2.60
CA GLY A 9 8.67 1.49 1.84
C GLY A 9 8.14 1.86 0.45
N LYS A 10 7.56 0.90 -0.27
CA LYS A 10 6.91 1.15 -1.57
C LYS A 10 5.76 2.16 -1.45
N ARG A 11 4.90 2.04 -0.44
CA ARG A 11 3.78 2.97 -0.23
C ARG A 11 4.26 4.38 0.10
N ILE A 12 5.30 4.51 0.93
CA ILE A 12 5.97 5.80 1.20
C ILE A 12 6.48 6.42 -0.11
N LYS A 13 7.18 5.63 -0.93
CA LYS A 13 7.70 6.08 -2.23
C LYS A 13 6.57 6.54 -3.17
N ILE A 14 5.48 5.78 -3.26
CA ILE A 14 4.32 6.13 -4.09
C ILE A 14 3.70 7.45 -3.60
N ALA A 15 3.44 7.57 -2.31
CA ALA A 15 2.87 8.79 -1.72
C ALA A 15 3.78 10.01 -1.94
N ARG A 16 5.11 9.84 -1.82
CA ARG A 16 6.09 10.88 -2.16
C ARG A 16 6.00 11.32 -3.61
N ILE A 17 5.99 10.37 -4.55
CA ILE A 17 5.93 10.66 -5.98
C ILE A 17 4.62 11.38 -6.32
N LYS A 18 3.48 10.96 -5.73
CA LYS A 18 2.19 11.66 -5.88
C LYS A 18 2.23 13.12 -5.41
N LYS A 19 3.11 13.46 -4.46
CA LYS A 19 3.35 14.83 -3.98
C LYS A 19 4.44 15.57 -4.76
N ASN A 20 5.03 14.98 -5.80
CA ASN A 20 6.13 15.54 -6.58
C ASN A 20 7.34 15.96 -5.72
N LEU A 21 7.63 15.23 -4.63
CA LEU A 21 8.75 15.51 -3.75
C LEU A 21 9.95 14.59 -4.05
N THR A 22 11.16 15.10 -3.93
CA THR A 22 12.39 14.30 -3.97
C THR A 22 12.65 13.64 -2.61
N GLN A 23 13.56 12.66 -2.56
CA GLN A 23 13.96 12.04 -1.28
C GLN A 23 14.66 13.06 -0.39
N GLU A 24 15.46 13.95 -0.99
CA GLU A 24 16.11 15.08 -0.33
C GLU A 24 15.08 16.03 0.29
N ALA A 25 14.05 16.40 -0.45
CA ALA A 25 13.03 17.32 0.04
C ALA A 25 12.26 16.79 1.27
N ILE A 26 12.03 15.48 1.36
CA ILE A 26 11.47 14.87 2.57
C ILE A 26 12.50 14.82 3.69
N ALA A 27 13.71 14.36 3.37
CA ALA A 27 14.81 14.22 4.33
C ALA A 27 15.06 15.53 5.08
N ASP A 28 15.13 16.65 4.35
CA ASP A 28 15.32 17.99 4.89
C ASP A 28 14.17 18.41 5.82
N LYS A 29 12.92 18.09 5.45
CA LYS A 29 11.72 18.44 6.24
C LYS A 29 11.62 17.69 7.56
N ILE A 30 12.11 16.44 7.62
CA ILE A 30 11.97 15.58 8.79
C ILE A 30 13.30 15.34 9.54
N GLY A 31 14.38 16.01 9.11
CA GLY A 31 15.68 15.99 9.78
C GLY A 31 16.41 14.66 9.71
N ILE A 32 16.31 13.94 8.59
CA ILE A 32 17.06 12.70 8.35
C ILE A 32 17.89 12.82 7.06
N THR A 33 18.71 11.82 6.75
CA THR A 33 19.49 11.83 5.50
C THR A 33 18.66 11.33 4.31
N PRO A 34 18.93 11.82 3.08
CA PRO A 34 18.30 11.29 1.87
C PRO A 34 18.56 9.79 1.70
N GLN A 35 19.75 9.31 2.11
CA GLN A 35 20.08 7.89 2.15
C GLN A 35 19.15 7.10 3.08
N HIS A 36 18.80 7.64 4.25
CA HIS A 36 17.88 7.00 5.17
C HIS A 36 16.46 6.92 4.57
N VAL A 37 15.99 7.99 3.91
CA VAL A 37 14.74 7.96 3.14
C VAL A 37 14.77 6.87 2.07
N SER A 38 15.86 6.78 1.30
CA SER A 38 16.03 5.75 0.26
C SER A 38 16.01 4.33 0.83
N ASN A 39 16.70 4.10 1.96
CA ASN A 39 16.71 2.81 2.64
C ASN A 39 15.32 2.44 3.16
N ILE A 40 14.55 3.40 3.69
CA ILE A 40 13.15 3.19 4.08
C ILE A 40 12.30 2.83 2.86
N GLU A 41 12.38 3.61 1.77
CA GLU A 41 11.58 3.39 0.56
C GLU A 41 11.87 2.07 -0.16
N THR A 42 13.08 1.53 0.02
CA THR A 42 13.50 0.24 -0.54
C THR A 42 13.30 -0.94 0.41
N GLY A 43 12.89 -0.69 1.66
CA GLY A 43 12.73 -1.70 2.70
C GLY A 43 14.05 -2.21 3.30
N ASN A 44 15.17 -1.53 3.03
CA ASN A 44 16.50 -1.86 3.55
C ASN A 44 16.76 -1.30 4.96
N ALA A 45 15.87 -0.46 5.47
CA ALA A 45 15.87 0.01 6.85
C ALA A 45 14.47 -0.07 7.45
N SER A 46 14.40 -0.41 8.73
CA SER A 46 13.18 -0.22 9.50
C SER A 46 12.91 1.27 9.70
N VAL A 47 11.64 1.63 9.79
CA VAL A 47 11.20 3.00 10.07
C VAL A 47 10.68 3.06 11.50
N SER A 48 11.16 4.03 12.29
CA SER A 48 10.60 4.28 13.62
C SER A 48 9.20 4.87 13.52
N LEU A 49 8.38 4.70 14.56
CA LEU A 49 7.04 5.30 14.59
C LEU A 49 7.10 6.83 14.46
N THR A 50 8.09 7.47 15.08
CA THR A 50 8.29 8.93 15.01
C THR A 50 8.58 9.38 13.57
N THR A 51 9.48 8.68 12.87
CA THR A 51 9.79 8.96 11.46
C THR A 51 8.60 8.67 10.56
N LEU A 52 7.86 7.58 10.81
CA LEU A 52 6.68 7.23 10.03
C LEU A 52 5.59 8.31 10.14
N VAL A 53 5.33 8.83 11.34
CA VAL A 53 4.39 9.95 11.57
C VAL A 53 4.88 11.22 10.88
N ALA A 54 6.17 11.53 10.97
CA ALA A 54 6.74 12.71 10.30
C ALA A 54 6.62 12.62 8.77
N ILE A 55 6.85 11.43 8.20
CA ILE A 55 6.64 11.14 6.77
C ILE A 55 5.16 11.33 6.40
N ALA A 56 4.24 10.73 7.14
CA ALA A 56 2.80 10.83 6.88
C ALA A 56 2.32 12.29 6.86
N ASN A 57 2.73 13.08 7.86
CA ASN A 57 2.43 14.50 7.94
C ASN A 57 3.02 15.28 6.75
N THR A 58 4.29 15.02 6.41
CA THR A 58 4.98 15.67 5.28
C THR A 58 4.30 15.36 3.95
N LEU A 59 3.83 14.13 3.80
CA LEU A 59 3.15 13.65 2.60
C LEU A 59 1.64 13.93 2.60
N THR A 60 1.11 14.52 3.68
CA THR A 60 -0.33 14.80 3.82
C THR A 60 -1.19 13.54 3.61
N VAL A 61 -0.74 12.41 4.13
CA VAL A 61 -1.45 11.12 4.11
C VAL A 61 -1.65 10.62 5.53
N SER A 62 -2.60 9.70 5.73
CA SER A 62 -2.73 9.03 7.01
C SER A 62 -1.62 7.98 7.19
N VAL A 63 -1.26 7.68 8.44
CA VAL A 63 -0.35 6.57 8.74
C VAL A 63 -0.95 5.24 8.26
N ASN A 64 -2.28 5.13 8.24
CA ASN A 64 -2.96 3.95 7.72
C ASN A 64 -2.70 3.74 6.24
N ASP A 65 -2.65 4.81 5.43
CA ASP A 65 -2.30 4.73 4.00
C ASP A 65 -0.89 4.14 3.78
N LEU A 66 0.02 4.35 4.73
CA LEU A 66 1.37 3.78 4.70
C LEU A 66 1.44 2.33 5.22
N LEU A 67 0.45 1.91 6.02
CA LEU A 67 0.40 0.61 6.71
C LEU A 67 -0.72 -0.33 6.20
N CYS A 68 -1.46 0.01 5.15
CA CYS A 68 -2.70 -0.68 4.75
C CYS A 68 -2.60 -2.22 4.66
N ASP A 69 -1.53 -2.79 4.10
CA ASP A 69 -1.41 -4.27 4.03
C ASP A 69 -0.90 -4.92 5.32
N THR A 70 -0.63 -4.12 6.34
CA THR A 70 -0.04 -4.52 7.62
C THR A 70 -1.05 -4.42 8.77
N VAL A 71 -2.17 -3.73 8.55
CA VAL A 71 -3.26 -3.56 9.52
C VAL A 71 -4.46 -4.41 9.10
N LEU A 72 -4.91 -5.31 9.97
CA LEU A 72 -6.01 -6.26 9.73
C LEU A 72 -7.37 -5.59 9.39
N ILE A 73 -7.50 -4.28 9.60
CA ILE A 73 -8.69 -3.47 9.31
C ILE A 73 -8.41 -2.52 8.13
N SER A 74 -8.01 -3.07 6.98
CA SER A 74 -7.67 -2.31 5.77
C SER A 74 -8.74 -2.33 4.69
N LYS A 75 -9.77 -3.17 4.85
CA LYS A 75 -10.88 -3.32 3.89
C LYS A 75 -11.50 -1.99 3.47
N ALA A 76 -11.78 -1.11 4.44
CA ALA A 76 -12.40 0.18 4.17
C ALA A 76 -11.52 1.12 3.31
N VAL A 77 -10.20 0.99 3.40
CA VAL A 77 -9.27 1.80 2.58
C VAL A 77 -9.29 1.32 1.13
N PHE A 78 -9.23 0.00 0.92
CA PHE A 78 -9.31 -0.56 -0.43
C PHE A 78 -10.67 -0.33 -1.08
N GLU A 79 -11.76 -0.34 -0.32
CA GLU A 79 -13.09 0.02 -0.83
C GLU A 79 -13.15 1.49 -1.29
N LYS A 80 -12.48 2.40 -0.57
CA LYS A 80 -12.35 3.80 -0.98
C LYS A 80 -11.53 3.96 -2.25
N GLU A 81 -10.37 3.32 -2.32
CA GLU A 81 -9.49 3.38 -3.50
C GLU A 81 -10.18 2.80 -4.74
N ALA A 82 -10.89 1.67 -4.59
CA ALA A 82 -11.68 1.11 -5.68
C ALA A 82 -12.75 2.10 -6.15
N LYS A 83 -13.43 2.79 -5.23
CA LYS A 83 -14.41 3.82 -5.59
C LYS A 83 -13.77 4.97 -6.37
N GLU A 84 -12.63 5.48 -5.90
CA GLU A 84 -11.87 6.55 -6.58
C GLU A 84 -11.46 6.15 -8.00
N LEU A 85 -11.06 4.89 -8.22
CA LEU A 85 -10.74 4.36 -9.56
C LEU A 85 -11.93 4.33 -10.52
N PHE A 86 -13.17 4.30 -10.02
CA PHE A 86 -14.37 4.29 -10.86
C PHE A 86 -14.94 5.69 -11.13
N GLU A 87 -14.39 6.76 -10.52
CA GLU A 87 -15.00 8.10 -10.56
C GLU A 87 -15.04 8.73 -11.95
N ASP A 88 -14.05 8.45 -12.81
CA ASP A 88 -13.93 8.99 -14.17
C ASP A 88 -14.25 7.97 -15.27
N CYS A 89 -14.69 6.76 -14.90
CA CYS A 89 -15.01 5.68 -15.83
C CYS A 89 -16.43 5.84 -16.43
N ASN A 90 -16.57 5.55 -17.71
CA ASN A 90 -17.86 5.38 -18.37
C ASN A 90 -18.47 3.97 -18.13
N GLU A 91 -19.72 3.77 -18.54
CA GLU A 91 -20.45 2.51 -18.31
C GLU A 91 -19.75 1.26 -18.89
N TYR A 92 -19.12 1.40 -20.06
CA TYR A 92 -18.41 0.30 -20.70
C TYR A 92 -17.15 -0.07 -19.92
N GLU A 93 -16.37 0.93 -19.49
CA GLU A 93 -15.17 0.74 -18.69
C GLU A 93 -15.50 0.06 -17.35
N ILE A 94 -16.54 0.54 -16.66
CA ILE A 94 -17.02 -0.07 -15.42
C ILE A 94 -17.38 -1.54 -15.63
N ARG A 95 -18.08 -1.87 -16.71
CA ARG A 95 -18.48 -3.26 -17.01
C ARG A 95 -17.26 -4.17 -17.17
N VAL A 96 -16.30 -3.75 -17.97
CA VAL A 96 -15.06 -4.52 -18.21
C VAL A 96 -14.28 -4.70 -16.92
N LEU A 97 -14.09 -3.64 -16.14
CA LEU A 97 -13.36 -3.68 -14.88
C LEU A 97 -14.03 -4.62 -13.87
N VAL A 98 -15.35 -4.56 -13.74
CA VAL A 98 -16.11 -5.44 -12.84
C VAL A 98 -15.99 -6.90 -13.25
N ASP A 99 -16.00 -7.22 -14.54
CA ASP A 99 -15.87 -8.59 -15.03
C ASP A 99 -14.48 -9.17 -14.74
N VAL A 100 -13.43 -8.37 -14.92
CA VAL A 100 -12.05 -8.74 -14.53
C VAL A 100 -11.96 -8.97 -13.02
N LEU A 101 -12.51 -8.06 -12.20
CA LEU A 101 -12.50 -8.19 -10.74
C LEU A 101 -13.22 -9.46 -10.27
N LYS A 102 -14.35 -9.82 -10.88
CA LYS A 102 -15.07 -11.06 -10.59
C LYS A 102 -14.23 -12.29 -10.93
N ALA A 103 -13.63 -12.33 -12.12
CA ALA A 103 -12.81 -13.45 -12.57
C ALA A 103 -11.61 -13.65 -11.63
N THR A 104 -10.88 -12.58 -11.31
CA THR A 104 -9.74 -12.62 -10.40
C THR A 104 -10.17 -13.05 -8.99
N LYS A 105 -11.28 -12.51 -8.46
CA LYS A 105 -11.82 -12.90 -7.15
C LYS A 105 -12.17 -14.38 -7.09
N GLN A 106 -12.78 -14.92 -8.15
CA GLN A 106 -13.10 -16.34 -8.22
C GLN A 106 -11.84 -17.20 -8.26
N SER A 107 -10.84 -16.80 -9.05
CA SER A 107 -9.54 -17.49 -9.13
C SER A 107 -8.86 -17.58 -7.77
N LEU A 108 -8.74 -16.45 -7.06
CA LEU A 108 -8.13 -16.39 -5.72
C LEU A 108 -8.82 -17.33 -4.71
N ARG A 109 -10.15 -17.39 -4.74
CA ARG A 109 -10.93 -18.27 -3.84
C ARG A 109 -10.73 -19.74 -4.18
N THR A 110 -10.68 -20.08 -5.46
CA THR A 110 -10.43 -21.46 -5.91
C THR A 110 -9.04 -21.92 -5.50
N VAL A 111 -8.02 -21.07 -5.64
CA VAL A 111 -6.65 -21.38 -5.21
C VAL A 111 -6.59 -21.57 -3.70
N LYS A 112 -7.20 -20.67 -2.92
CA LYS A 112 -7.25 -20.81 -1.47
C LYS A 112 -7.93 -22.11 -1.01
N LEU A 113 -9.05 -22.47 -1.63
CA LEU A 113 -9.74 -23.76 -1.40
C LEU A 113 -8.86 -24.98 -1.71
N PHE A 114 -7.91 -24.84 -2.62
CA PHE A 114 -6.96 -25.89 -2.95
C PHE A 114 -5.81 -25.97 -1.93
N GLU A 115 -5.29 -24.83 -1.49
CA GLU A 115 -4.29 -24.74 -0.41
C GLU A 115 -4.83 -25.32 0.89
N ASP A 116 -6.03 -24.90 1.32
CA ASP A 116 -6.69 -25.39 2.54
C ASP A 116 -6.87 -26.92 2.51
N LYS A 117 -7.23 -27.49 1.35
CA LYS A 117 -7.36 -28.95 1.17
C LYS A 117 -6.04 -29.72 1.21
N ILE A 118 -4.92 -29.09 0.85
CA ILE A 118 -3.60 -29.72 0.95
C ILE A 118 -3.12 -29.72 2.41
N GLU A 119 -3.38 -28.64 3.13
CA GLU A 119 -3.02 -28.52 4.55
C GLU A 119 -3.85 -29.45 5.45
N ASP A 120 -5.15 -29.63 5.19
CA ASP A 120 -6.01 -30.58 5.92
C ASP A 120 -5.66 -32.06 5.66
N ASN A 121 -4.86 -32.36 4.64
CA ASN A 121 -4.42 -33.72 4.29
C ASN A 121 -2.98 -34.04 4.76
N ARG A 122 -2.36 -33.17 5.56
CA ARG A 122 -1.05 -33.38 6.20
C ARG A 122 -1.19 -33.58 7.70
#